data_AF-A0A351MQE7-F1
#
_entry.id   AF-A0A351MQE7-F1
#
_cell.length_a   1.000
_cell.length_b   1.000
_cell.length_c   1.000
_cell.angle_alpha   90.00
_cell.angle_beta   90.00
_cell.angle_gamma   90.00
#
_symmetry.space_group_name_H-M   'P 1'
#
loop_
_entity.id
_entity.type
_entity.pdbx_description
1 polymer ?
#
loop_
_entity_poly.entity_id
_entity_poly.type
_entity_poly.pdbx_seq_one_letter_code
_entity_poly.pdbx_strand_id
1 'polypeptide(L)'
;MSAHAEPAIDANFLAEETRRYHHFITLALWLAVITGAEIVVIFLPLPVALILTLLTVMSVGKFFAVVLWFMHLIYDARLLFWLFIAGLGLACATFTALIALFSFDRVDTAWFS
;
A
#
# COMPACT_ATOMS: atom_id res chain seq x y z
N MET A 1 -27.67 47.45 14.48
CA MET A 1 -27.40 46.81 15.79
C MET A 1 -27.31 45.33 15.54
N SER A 2 -26.17 44.76 15.92
CA SER A 2 -25.63 43.43 15.67
C SER A 2 -26.56 42.24 15.93
N ALA A 3 -26.49 41.25 15.05
CA ALA A 3 -26.46 39.84 15.43
C ALA A 3 -25.81 39.03 14.30
N HIS A 4 -24.48 39.15 14.17
CA HIS A 4 -23.70 38.11 13.51
C HIS A 4 -23.79 36.88 14.40
N ALA A 5 -24.65 35.93 14.04
CA ALA A 5 -24.69 34.63 14.68
C ALA A 5 -23.35 33.93 14.42
N GLU A 6 -22.50 33.84 15.45
CA GLU A 6 -21.35 32.95 15.46
C GLU A 6 -21.84 31.51 15.17
N PRO A 7 -21.24 30.79 14.22
CA PRO A 7 -21.54 29.38 14.07
C PRO A 7 -20.96 28.68 15.30
N ALA A 8 -21.82 28.30 16.24
CA ALA A 8 -21.45 27.39 17.30
C ALA A 8 -20.96 26.10 16.65
N ILE A 9 -19.64 25.93 16.58
CA ILE A 9 -19.03 24.71 16.06
C ILE A 9 -19.44 23.59 17.04
N ASP A 10 -20.34 22.71 16.60
CA ASP A 10 -20.90 21.65 17.43
C ASP A 10 -19.78 20.76 17.97
N ALA A 11 -19.58 20.77 19.29
CA ALA A 11 -18.52 20.02 19.96
C ALA A 11 -18.57 18.51 19.66
N ASN A 12 -19.76 17.97 19.38
CA ASN A 12 -19.95 16.58 18.98
C ASN A 12 -19.41 16.29 17.56
N PHE A 13 -19.58 17.21 16.61
CA PHE A 13 -19.05 17.08 15.25
C PHE A 13 -17.52 17.09 15.25
N LEU A 14 -16.90 17.96 16.05
CA LEU A 14 -15.43 18.00 16.21
C LEU A 14 -14.88 16.72 16.84
N ALA A 15 -15.58 16.16 17.84
CA ALA A 15 -15.15 14.92 18.49
C ALA A 15 -15.16 13.73 17.51
N GLU A 16 -16.15 13.66 16.61
CA GLU A 16 -16.25 12.62 15.59
C GLU A 16 -15.17 12.72 14.50
N GLU A 17 -14.89 13.94 14.00
CA GLU A 17 -13.80 14.15 13.06
C GLU A 17 -12.45 13.81 13.68
N THR A 18 -12.22 14.28 14.91
CA THR A 18 -11.01 14.03 15.68
C THR A 18 -10.76 12.54 15.87
N ARG A 19 -11.78 11.74 16.21
CA ARG A 19 -11.65 10.27 16.37
C ARG A 19 -11.21 9.59 15.07
N ARG A 20 -11.66 10.07 13.91
CA ARG A 20 -11.31 9.53 12.60
C ARG A 20 -9.85 9.81 12.24
N TYR A 21 -9.40 11.05 12.47
CA TYR A 21 -8.01 11.44 12.26
C TYR A 21 -7.04 10.65 13.15
N HIS A 22 -7.40 10.39 14.41
CA HIS A 22 -6.56 9.59 15.31
C HIS A 22 -6.29 8.16 14.79
N HIS A 23 -7.27 7.52 14.16
CA HIS A 23 -7.06 6.20 13.56
C HIS A 23 -6.03 6.25 12.42
N PHE A 24 -6.16 7.20 11.48
CA PHE A 24 -5.20 7.32 10.37
C PHE A 24 -3.79 7.67 10.84
N ILE A 25 -3.67 8.58 11.81
CA ILE A 25 -2.39 8.97 12.39
C ILE A 25 -1.72 7.79 13.09
N THR A 26 -2.49 6.97 13.81
CA THR A 26 -1.96 5.78 14.50
C THR A 26 -1.40 4.75 13.50
N LEU A 27 -2.10 4.51 12.40
CA LEU A 27 -1.59 3.63 11.34
C LEU A 27 -0.38 4.22 10.61
N ALA A 28 -0.37 5.53 10.36
CA ALA A 28 0.78 6.21 9.75
C ALA A 28 2.03 6.04 10.61
N LEU A 29 1.87 6.21 11.93
CA LEU A 29 2.95 6.04 12.89
C LEU A 29 3.47 4.60 12.89
N TRP A 30 2.57 3.60 12.88
CA TRP A 30 2.97 2.20 12.79
C TRP A 30 3.74 1.88 11.50
N LEU A 31 3.30 2.41 10.35
CA LEU A 31 4.01 2.24 9.08
C LEU A 31 5.40 2.90 9.10
N ALA A 32 5.51 4.08 9.73
CA ALA A 32 6.80 4.75 9.91
C ALA A 32 7.74 3.92 10.79
N VAL A 33 7.24 3.35 11.90
CA VAL A 33 8.01 2.46 12.77
C VAL A 33 8.48 1.21 12.03
N ILE A 34 7.60 0.57 11.26
CA ILE A 34 7.95 -0.61 10.43
C ILE A 34 9.05 -0.25 9.42
N THR A 35 8.97 0.93 8.80
CA THR A 35 9.99 1.40 7.84
C THR A 35 11.31 1.71 8.54
N GLY A 36 11.28 2.28 9.74
CA GLY A 36 12.49 2.45 10.56
C GLY A 36 13.13 1.10 10.92
N ALA A 37 12.32 0.11 11.29
CA ALA A 37 12.80 -1.24 11.59
C ALA A 37 13.41 -1.92 10.35
N GLU A 38 12.84 -1.73 9.17
CA GLU A 38 13.38 -2.25 7.91
C GLU A 38 14.80 -1.73 7.64
N ILE A 39 15.04 -0.43 7.86
CA ILE A 39 16.38 0.15 7.74
C ILE A 39 17.35 -0.54 8.69
N VAL A 40 16.97 -0.75 9.96
CA VAL A 40 17.82 -1.43 10.94
C VAL A 40 18.15 -2.87 10.49
N VAL A 41 17.17 -3.62 9.99
CA VAL A 41 17.35 -4.99 9.49
C VAL A 41 18.38 -5.07 8.36
N ILE A 42 18.40 -4.09 7.46
CA ILE A 42 19.35 -4.06 6.33
C ILE A 42 20.80 -3.94 6.82
N PHE A 43 21.03 -3.30 7.97
CA PHE A 43 22.38 -3.17 8.55
C PHE A 43 22.85 -4.39 9.34
N LEU A 44 21.98 -5.37 9.62
CA LEU A 44 22.41 -6.59 10.30
C LEU A 44 23.15 -7.53 9.32
N PRO A 45 24.22 -8.21 9.77
CA PRO A 45 24.96 -9.18 8.97
C PRO A 45 24.21 -10.54 8.87
N LEU A 46 22.97 -10.49 8.37
CA LEU A 46 22.13 -11.66 8.14
C LEU A 46 22.37 -12.24 6.74
N PRO A 47 22.02 -13.51 6.50
CA PRO A 47 22.06 -14.09 5.15
C PRO A 47 21.13 -13.31 4.20
N VAL A 48 21.63 -13.00 3.01
CA VAL A 48 20.94 -12.18 2.00
C VAL A 48 19.55 -12.69 1.66
N ALA A 49 19.38 -14.02 1.56
CA ALA A 49 18.08 -14.62 1.29
C ALA A 49 17.03 -14.29 2.38
N LEU A 50 17.45 -14.24 3.64
CA LEU A 50 16.58 -13.90 4.76
C LEU A 50 16.22 -12.40 4.73
N ILE A 51 17.21 -11.54 4.46
CA ILE A 51 16.97 -10.10 4.30
C ILE A 51 15.96 -9.85 3.17
N LEU A 52 16.17 -10.43 1.98
CA LEU A 52 15.28 -10.24 0.83
C LEU A 52 13.86 -10.73 1.08
N THR A 53 13.71 -11.89 1.71
CA THR A 53 12.38 -12.42 2.07
C THR A 53 11.68 -11.53 3.09
N LEU A 54 12.38 -11.06 4.13
CA LEU A 54 11.80 -10.17 5.14
C LEU A 54 11.42 -8.80 4.57
N LEU A 55 12.30 -8.19 3.75
CA LEU A 55 12.01 -6.93 3.06
C LEU A 55 10.80 -7.08 2.12
N THR A 56 10.71 -8.20 1.40
CA THR A 56 9.56 -8.47 0.51
C THR A 56 8.26 -8.57 1.31
N VAL A 57 8.26 -9.34 2.41
CA VAL A 57 7.08 -9.47 3.28
C VAL A 57 6.69 -8.14 3.91
N MET A 58 7.65 -7.38 4.43
CA MET A 58 7.40 -6.05 5.02
C MET A 58 6.88 -5.06 3.97
N SER A 59 7.41 -5.09 2.74
CA SER A 59 6.96 -4.23 1.64
C SER A 59 5.53 -4.56 1.21
N VAL A 60 5.22 -5.84 1.01
CA VAL A 60 3.86 -6.30 0.67
C VAL A 60 2.87 -5.95 1.79
N GLY A 61 3.24 -6.21 3.05
CA GLY A 61 2.40 -5.87 4.20
C GLY A 61 2.08 -4.37 4.29
N LYS A 62 3.10 -3.52 4.11
CA LYS A 62 2.92 -2.05 4.08
C LYS A 62 2.04 -1.62 2.92
N PHE A 63 2.24 -2.18 1.72
CA PHE A 63 1.41 -1.89 0.56
C PHE A 63 -0.07 -2.15 0.84
N PHE A 64 -0.42 -3.31 1.40
CA PHE A 64 -1.80 -3.62 1.76
C PHE A 64 -2.34 -2.73 2.88
N ALA A 65 -1.54 -2.42 3.89
CA ALA A 65 -1.95 -1.50 4.95
C ALA A 65 -2.28 -0.10 4.41
N VAL A 66 -1.50 0.41 3.45
CA VAL A 66 -1.77 1.69 2.78
C VAL A 66 -3.05 1.62 1.95
N VAL A 67 -3.19 0.59 1.11
CA VAL A 67 -4.35 0.45 0.23
C VAL A 67 -5.64 0.26 1.03
N LEU A 68 -5.66 -0.65 2.01
CA LEU A 68 -6.87 -0.97 2.75
C LEU A 68 -7.30 0.19 3.66
N TRP A 69 -6.34 0.89 4.28
CA TRP A 69 -6.64 1.88 5.31
C TRP A 69 -6.54 3.33 4.83
N PHE A 70 -5.47 3.72 4.13
CA PHE A 70 -5.31 5.11 3.67
C PHE A 70 -6.16 5.41 2.44
N MET A 71 -6.34 4.45 1.53
CA MET A 71 -7.32 4.61 0.45
C MET A 71 -8.75 4.28 0.89
N HIS A 72 -8.98 4.03 2.19
CA HIS A 72 -10.28 3.75 2.79
C HIS A 72 -11.04 2.58 2.14
N LEU A 73 -10.36 1.69 1.43
CA LEU A 73 -10.98 0.60 0.66
C LEU A 73 -11.84 -0.31 1.55
N ILE A 74 -11.53 -0.41 2.84
CA ILE A 74 -12.31 -1.17 3.82
C ILE A 74 -13.62 -0.47 4.25
N TYR A 75 -13.71 0.84 4.07
CA TYR A 75 -14.87 1.67 4.43
C TYR A 75 -15.69 2.11 3.20
N ASP A 76 -15.14 1.93 2.00
CA ASP A 76 -15.77 2.34 0.74
C ASP A 76 -16.57 1.19 0.07
N ALA A 77 -17.25 1.49 -1.03
CA ALA A 77 -18.06 0.55 -1.79
C ALA A 77 -17.23 -0.62 -2.32
N ARG A 78 -17.79 -1.83 -2.24
CA ARG A 78 -17.16 -3.09 -2.68
C ARG A 78 -16.68 -3.06 -4.15
N LEU A 79 -17.23 -2.18 -4.97
CA LEU A 79 -16.81 -1.97 -6.37
C LEU A 79 -15.38 -1.45 -6.49
N LEU A 80 -14.97 -0.50 -5.66
CA LEU A 80 -13.61 0.05 -5.68
C LEU A 80 -12.58 -1.01 -5.24
N PHE A 81 -12.97 -1.87 -4.30
CA PHE A 81 -12.17 -3.04 -3.92
C PHE A 81 -11.94 -3.99 -5.10
N TRP A 82 -13.00 -4.38 -5.82
CA TRP A 82 -12.89 -5.26 -6.98
C TRP A 82 -12.10 -4.63 -8.13
N LEU A 83 -12.28 -3.33 -8.39
CA LEU A 83 -11.53 -2.60 -9.41
C LEU A 83 -10.03 -2.57 -9.09
N PHE A 84 -9.67 -2.32 -7.83
CA PHE A 84 -8.28 -2.33 -7.38
C PHE A 84 -7.64 -3.72 -7.54
N ILE A 85 -8.33 -4.77 -7.08
CA ILE A 85 -7.82 -6.15 -7.20
C ILE A 85 -7.73 -6.59 -8.66
N ALA A 86 -8.68 -6.19 -9.52
CA ALA A 86 -8.58 -6.43 -10.95
C ALA A 86 -7.37 -5.74 -11.58
N GLY A 87 -7.09 -4.48 -11.20
CA GLY A 87 -5.90 -3.75 -11.63
C GLY A 87 -4.59 -4.38 -11.13
N LEU A 88 -4.53 -4.80 -9.87
CA LEU A 88 -3.38 -5.50 -9.29
C LEU A 88 -3.15 -6.84 -9.98
N GLY A 89 -4.22 -7.60 -10.22
CA GLY A 89 -4.18 -8.86 -10.96
C GLY A 89 -3.70 -8.67 -12.40
N LEU A 90 -4.18 -7.62 -13.09
CA LEU A 90 -3.74 -7.27 -14.43
C LEU A 90 -2.25 -6.91 -14.45
N ALA A 91 -1.77 -6.12 -13.48
CA ALA A 91 -0.36 -5.75 -13.35
C ALA A 91 0.53 -6.97 -13.10
N CYS A 92 0.13 -7.87 -12.20
CA CYS A 92 0.86 -9.13 -11.97
C CYS A 92 0.83 -10.03 -13.20
N ALA A 93 -0.30 -10.09 -13.92
CA ALA A 93 -0.45 -10.89 -15.13
C ALA A 93 0.45 -10.38 -16.25
N THR A 94 0.46 -9.07 -16.51
CA THR A 94 1.33 -8.49 -17.55
C THR A 94 2.80 -8.61 -17.16
N PHE A 95 3.16 -8.37 -15.90
CA PHE A 95 4.54 -8.58 -15.41
C PHE A 95 5.01 -10.02 -15.62
N THR A 96 4.17 -11.00 -15.26
CA THR A 96 4.48 -12.42 -15.45
C THR A 96 4.54 -12.78 -16.94
N ALA A 97 3.65 -12.25 -17.76
CA ALA A 97 3.65 -12.46 -19.20
C ALA A 97 4.92 -11.90 -19.87
N LEU A 98 5.41 -10.74 -19.42
CA LEU A 98 6.67 -10.16 -19.88
C LEU A 98 7.86 -11.03 -19.50
N ILE A 99 7.91 -11.52 -18.25
CA ILE A 99 8.97 -12.46 -17.83
C ILE A 99 8.93 -13.72 -18.70
N ALA A 100 7.74 -14.29 -18.93
CA ALA A 100 7.58 -15.45 -19.80
C ALA A 100 8.08 -15.16 -21.24
N LEU A 101 7.72 -14.00 -21.80
CA LEU A 101 8.12 -13.56 -23.13
C LEU A 101 9.64 -13.37 -23.26
N PHE A 102 10.30 -12.81 -22.25
CA PHE A 102 11.75 -12.60 -22.29
C PHE A 102 12.56 -13.83 -21.83
N SER A 103 11.93 -14.79 -21.15
CA SER A 103 12.55 -16.06 -20.76
C SER A 103 12.67 -17.07 -21.90
N PHE A 104 12.16 -16.76 -23.11
CA PHE A 104 12.29 -17.61 -24.29
C PHE A 104 13.74 -17.63 -24.80
N ASP A 105 14.54 -18.51 -24.20
CA ASP A 105 15.81 -19.06 -24.71
C ASP A 105 15.61 -19.93 -25.98
N ARG A 106 14.55 -19.65 -26.76
CA ARG A 106 14.08 -20.40 -27.94
C ARG A 106 13.56 -19.49 -29.07
N VAL A 107 14.11 -18.29 -29.20
CA VAL A 107 14.00 -17.58 -30.48
C VAL A 107 14.87 -18.36 -31.46
N ASP A 108 14.24 -19.26 -32.22
CA ASP A 108 14.92 -20.04 -33.25
C ASP A 108 15.36 -19.08 -34.36
N THR A 109 16.58 -18.56 -34.24
CA THR A 109 17.20 -17.65 -35.23
C THR A 109 17.59 -18.36 -36.51
N ALA A 110 17.29 -19.66 -36.67
CA ALA A 110 17.54 -20.42 -37.90
C ALA A 110 16.81 -19.87 -39.13
N TRP A 111 15.80 -19.02 -38.93
CA TRP A 111 15.11 -18.31 -40.03
C TRP A 111 15.86 -17.05 -40.51
N PHE A 112 16.84 -16.54 -39.75
CA PHE A 112 17.65 -15.37 -40.10
C PHE A 112 19.01 -15.73 -40.74
N SER A 113 19.23 -16.99 -41.11
CA SER A 113 20.41 -17.48 -41.84
C SER A 113 20.04 -18.10 -43.18
#